data_AF-A0A087UJ90-F1
#
_entry.id   AF-A0A087UJ90-F1
#
_cell.length_a   1.000
_cell.length_b   1.000
_cell.length_c   1.000
_cell.angle_alpha   90.00
_cell.angle_beta   90.00
_cell.angle_gamma   90.00
#
_symmetry.space_group_name_H-M   'P 1'
#
loop_
_entity.id
_entity.type
_entity.pdbx_description
1 polymer ?
#
loop_
_entity_poly.entity_id
_entity_poly.type
_entity_poly.pdbx_seq_one_letter_code
_entity_poly.pdbx_strand_id
1 'polypeptide(L)'
;MCLYFNANYSPLWIGIRMGCLIYKFSELSQLYKILLTAVLVVMIVVEMARLYLGYAGNLTEKVPELAGFWMLTLFLQFPLHCLCTFSKD
;
A
#
# COMPACT_ATOMS: atom_id res chain seq x y z
N MET A 1 15.64 8.94 -7.85
CA MET A 1 14.57 9.47 -8.74
C MET A 1 13.27 8.68 -8.65
N CYS A 2 13.27 7.35 -8.79
CA CYS A 2 12.03 6.54 -8.68
C CYS A 2 11.34 6.64 -7.31
N LEU A 3 12.10 6.67 -6.20
CA LEU A 3 11.53 6.77 -4.86
C LEU A 3 10.84 8.12 -4.61
N TYR A 4 11.41 9.21 -5.12
CA TYR A 4 10.83 10.54 -5.05
C TYR A 4 9.51 10.62 -5.81
N PHE A 5 9.46 10.05 -7.02
CA PHE A 5 8.22 9.93 -7.77
C PHE A 5 7.17 9.14 -6.99
N ASN A 6 7.54 7.99 -6.44
CA ASN A 6 6.64 7.14 -5.65
C ASN A 6 6.06 7.89 -4.44
N ALA A 7 6.89 8.62 -3.69
CA ALA A 7 6.42 9.41 -2.54
C ALA A 7 5.39 10.48 -2.91
N ASN A 8 5.57 11.17 -4.05
CA ASN A 8 4.64 12.21 -4.49
C ASN A 8 3.30 11.64 -5.03
N TYR A 9 3.33 10.47 -5.67
CA TYR A 9 2.13 9.83 -6.23
C TYR A 9 1.37 8.96 -5.22
N SER A 10 1.99 8.58 -4.11
CA SER A 10 1.39 7.73 -3.08
C SER A 10 0.08 8.29 -2.50
N PRO A 11 -0.04 9.60 -2.15
CA PRO A 11 -1.31 10.17 -1.68
C PRO A 11 -2.44 10.10 -2.71
N LEU A 12 -2.12 10.36 -3.98
CA LEU A 12 -3.08 10.26 -5.08
C LEU A 12 -3.57 8.82 -5.24
N TRP A 13 -2.65 7.85 -5.19
CA TRP A 13 -2.96 6.44 -5.29
C TRP A 13 -3.86 5.95 -4.14
N ILE A 14 -3.60 6.40 -2.91
CA ILE A 14 -4.48 6.12 -1.75
C ILE A 14 -5.88 6.70 -1.99
N GLY A 15 -5.98 7.93 -2.50
CA GLY A 15 -7.25 8.58 -2.82
C GLY A 15 -8.07 7.78 -3.85
N ILE A 16 -7.43 7.29 -4.91
CA ILE A 16 -8.07 6.45 -5.92
C ILE A 16 -8.58 5.14 -5.29
N ARG A 17 -7.78 4.46 -4.47
CA ARG A 17 -8.19 3.21 -3.79
C ARG A 17 -9.38 3.43 -2.86
N MET A 18 -9.39 4.53 -2.11
CA MET A 18 -10.52 4.94 -1.28
C MET A 18 -11.78 5.16 -2.12
N GLY A 19 -11.67 5.88 -3.24
CA GLY A 19 -12.77 6.08 -4.18
C GLY A 19 -13.33 4.76 -4.73
N CYS A 20 -12.46 3.83 -5.12
CA CYS A 20 -12.88 2.50 -5.56
C CYS A 20 -13.61 1.71 -4.47
N LEU A 21 -13.14 1.78 -3.22
CA LEU A 21 -13.79 1.10 -2.09
C LEU A 21 -15.20 1.68 -1.84
N ILE A 22 -15.32 3.02 -1.85
CA ILE A 22 -16.61 3.71 -1.68
C ILE A 22 -17.58 3.34 -2.79
N TYR A 23 -17.10 3.32 -4.04
CA TYR A 23 -17.93 2.95 -5.19
C TYR A 23 -18.50 1.53 -5.08
N LYS A 24 -17.69 0.57 -4.62
CA LYS A 24 -18.15 -0.81 -4.44
C LYS A 24 -18.91 -1.02 -3.12
N PHE A 25 -18.91 -0.05 -2.20
CA PHE A 25 -19.38 -0.25 -0.84
C PHE A 25 -20.87 -0.61 -0.75
N SER A 26 -21.73 -0.28 -1.72
CA SER A 26 -23.14 -0.71 -1.67
C SER A 26 -23.29 -2.22 -1.89
N GLU A 27 -22.51 -2.77 -2.83
CA GLU A 27 -22.67 -4.13 -3.35
C GLU A 27 -21.95 -5.19 -2.50
N LEU A 28 -20.95 -4.80 -1.70
CA LEU A 28 -20.19 -5.76 -0.90
C LEU A 28 -20.99 -6.33 0.28
N SER A 29 -20.80 -7.62 0.56
CA SER A 29 -21.25 -8.25 1.80
C SER A 29 -20.58 -7.63 3.04
N GLN A 30 -21.23 -7.73 4.20
CA GLN A 30 -20.77 -7.05 5.42
C GLN A 30 -19.38 -7.50 5.88
N LEU A 31 -19.04 -8.79 5.71
CA LEU A 31 -17.70 -9.29 6.03
C LEU A 31 -16.64 -8.73 5.08
N TYR A 32 -16.93 -8.69 3.78
CA TYR A 32 -16.01 -8.15 2.78
C TYR A 32 -15.79 -6.65 2.95
N LYS A 33 -16.80 -5.89 3.34
CA LYS A 33 -16.67 -4.46 3.72
C LYS A 33 -15.61 -4.27 4.79
N ILE A 34 -15.76 -4.98 5.91
CA ILE A 34 -14.84 -4.89 7.05
C ILE A 34 -13.42 -5.30 6.64
N LEU A 35 -13.31 -6.42 5.91
CA LEU A 35 -12.02 -6.95 5.45
C LEU A 35 -11.31 -5.97 4.52
N LEU A 36 -11.99 -5.46 3.50
CA LEU A 36 -11.37 -4.60 2.50
C LEU A 36 -11.02 -3.22 3.08
N THR A 37 -11.83 -2.68 3.99
CA THR A 37 -11.48 -1.49 4.77
C THR A 37 -10.24 -1.71 5.64
N ALA A 38 -10.16 -2.83 6.36
CA ALA A 38 -9.01 -3.15 7.20
C ALA A 38 -7.73 -3.31 6.36
N VAL A 39 -7.81 -4.03 5.23
CA VAL A 39 -6.69 -4.18 4.29
C VAL A 39 -6.22 -2.83 3.77
N LEU A 40 -7.14 -1.93 3.41
CA LEU A 40 -6.79 -0.61 2.92
C LEU A 40 -6.06 0.24 3.99
N VAL A 41 -6.50 0.18 5.25
CA VAL A 41 -5.80 0.85 6.36
C VAL A 41 -4.39 0.28 6.54
N VAL A 42 -4.23 -1.05 6.52
CA VAL A 42 -2.92 -1.70 6.63
C VAL A 42 -2.02 -1.29 5.46
N MET A 43 -2.54 -1.24 4.23
CA MET A 43 -1.76 -0.81 3.06
C MET A 43 -1.24 0.62 3.20
N ILE A 44 -2.01 1.55 3.78
CA ILE A 44 -1.57 2.93 4.02
C ILE A 44 -0.43 2.97 5.04
N VAL A 45 -0.56 2.23 6.14
CA VAL A 45 0.49 2.17 7.19
C VAL A 45 1.78 1.56 6.64
N VAL A 46 1.68 0.45 5.90
CA VAL A 46 2.83 -0.21 5.28
C VAL A 46 3.46 0.68 4.22
N GLU A 47 2.66 1.42 3.45
CA GLU A 47 3.14 2.36 2.44
C GLU A 47 4.01 3.48 3.06
N MET A 48 3.55 4.06 4.18
CA MET A 48 4.32 5.08 4.91
C MET A 48 5.64 4.51 5.43
N ALA A 49 5.62 3.34 6.06
CA ALA A 49 6.83 2.67 6.55
C ALA A 49 7.80 2.32 5.42
N ARG A 50 7.27 1.85 4.29
CA ARG A 50 8.03 1.55 3.08
C ARG A 50 8.73 2.81 2.57
N LEU A 51 7.99 3.90 2.32
CA LEU A 51 8.59 5.14 1.82
C LEU A 51 9.64 5.70 2.77
N TYR A 52 9.42 5.62 4.09
CA TYR A 52 10.40 6.02 5.09
C TYR A 52 11.70 5.21 4.99
N LEU A 53 11.61 3.87 5.01
CA LEU A 53 12.79 3.00 4.91
C LEU A 53 13.53 3.19 3.59
N GLY A 54 12.79 3.35 2.49
CA GLY A 54 13.38 3.61 1.19
C GLY A 54 14.13 4.95 1.13
N TYR A 55 13.60 5.99 1.78
CA TYR A 55 14.25 7.30 1.82
C TYR A 55 15.48 7.30 2.73
N ALA A 56 15.32 6.79 3.95
CA ALA A 56 16.40 6.68 4.92
C ALA A 56 17.53 5.78 4.42
N GLY A 57 17.22 4.59 3.91
CA GLY A 57 18.20 3.65 3.37
C GLY A 57 18.90 4.18 2.12
N ASN A 58 18.20 4.89 1.24
CA ASN A 58 18.82 5.48 0.05
C ASN A 58 19.75 6.65 0.37
N LEU A 59 19.40 7.50 1.36
CA LEU A 59 20.25 8.64 1.76
C LEU A 59 21.47 8.21 2.58
N THR A 60 21.30 7.21 3.43
CA THR A 60 22.37 6.75 4.34
C THR A 60 23.17 5.58 3.77
N GLU A 61 22.85 5.16 2.55
CA GLU A 61 23.42 3.98 1.86
C GLU A 61 23.40 2.71 2.71
N LYS A 62 22.46 2.62 3.65
CA LYS A 62 22.35 1.48 4.54
C LYS A 62 21.54 0.38 3.87
N VAL A 63 22.27 -0.69 3.52
CA VAL A 63 21.74 -1.93 2.96
C VAL A 63 20.57 -2.52 3.77
N PRO A 64 20.60 -2.59 5.13
CA PRO A 64 19.50 -3.22 5.87
C PRO A 64 18.16 -2.48 5.74
N GLU A 65 18.15 -1.15 5.75
CA GLU A 65 16.94 -0.34 5.57
C GLU A 65 16.37 -0.50 4.16
N LEU A 66 17.25 -0.58 3.15
CA LEU A 66 16.83 -0.84 1.77
C LEU A 66 16.29 -2.26 1.58
N ALA A 67 16.88 -3.26 2.26
CA ALA A 67 16.33 -4.61 2.30
C ALA A 67 14.94 -4.62 2.95
N GLY A 68 14.74 -3.86 4.03
CA GLY A 68 13.43 -3.66 4.65
C GLY A 68 12.40 -3.07 3.69
N PHE A 69 12.78 -2.04 2.92
CA PHE A 69 11.94 -1.47 1.85
C PHE A 69 11.50 -2.55 0.83
N TRP A 70 12.43 -3.38 0.37
CA TRP A 70 12.13 -4.47 -0.57
C TRP A 70 11.24 -5.55 0.04
N MET A 71 11.47 -5.93 1.29
CA MET A 71 10.64 -6.91 2.00
C MET A 71 9.20 -6.43 2.16
N LEU A 72 9.00 -5.18 2.60
CA LEU A 72 7.67 -4.59 2.69
C LEU A 72 6.98 -4.55 1.32
N THR A 73 7.74 -4.29 0.24
CA THR A 73 7.19 -4.26 -1.12
C THR A 73 6.72 -5.65 -1.58
N LEU A 74 7.57 -6.66 -1.49
CA LEU A 74 7.31 -7.99 -2.06
C LEU A 74 6.35 -8.82 -1.21
N PHE A 75 6.49 -8.78 0.12
CA PHE A 75 5.77 -9.69 1.00
C PHE A 75 4.50 -9.10 1.61
N LEU A 76 4.36 -7.77 1.66
CA LEU A 76 3.18 -7.12 2.22
C LEU A 76 2.44 -6.33 1.13
N GLN A 77 3.08 -5.33 0.53
CA GLN A 77 2.40 -4.41 -0.37
C GLN A 77 1.86 -5.11 -1.62
N PHE A 78 2.66 -5.99 -2.25
CA PHE A 78 2.28 -6.75 -3.43
C PHE A 78 1.08 -7.69 -3.21
N PRO A 79 1.09 -8.63 -2.24
CA PRO A 79 -0.05 -9.51 -2.02
C PRO A 79 -1.32 -8.76 -1.59
N LEU A 80 -1.21 -7.72 -0.77
CA LEU A 80 -2.37 -6.90 -0.39
C LEU A 80 -2.97 -6.17 -1.61
N HIS A 81 -2.13 -5.67 -2.53
CA HIS A 81 -2.58 -5.13 -3.80
C HIS A 81 -3.28 -6.16 -4.68
N CYS A 82 -2.72 -7.36 -4.77
CA CYS A 82 -3.34 -8.46 -5.50
C CYS A 82 -4.70 -8.80 -4.90
N LEU A 83 -4.80 -8.89 -3.56
CA LEU A 83 -6.06 -9.16 -2.87
C LEU A 83 -7.11 -8.09 -3.20
N CYS A 84 -6.79 -6.80 -3.07
CA CYS A 84 -7.76 -5.73 -3.38
C CYS A 84 -8.17 -5.64 -4.86
N THR A 85 -7.34 -6.16 -5.77
CA THR A 85 -7.59 -6.04 -7.22
C THR A 85 -8.26 -7.29 -7.78
N PHE A 86 -7.88 -8.47 -7.30
CA PHE A 86 -8.40 -9.76 -7.75
C PHE A 86 -9.51 -10.32 -6.86
N SER A 87 -9.82 -9.72 -5.72
CA SER A 87 -11.03 -10.05 -4.98
C SER A 87 -12.24 -9.81 -5.89
N LYS A 88 -12.79 -10.90 -6.42
CA LYS A 88 -14.13 -10.92 -6.98
C LYS A 88 -15.08 -10.93 -5.79
N ASP A 89 -16.07 -10.04 -5.84
CA ASP A 89 -17.19 -10.03 -4.90
C ASP A 89 -17.88 -11.41 -4.86
#